data_AF-A0A137NQ12-F1
#
_entry.id   AF-A0A137NQ12-F1
#
_cell.length_a   1.000
_cell.length_b   1.000
_cell.length_c   1.000
_cell.angle_alpha   90.00
_cell.angle_beta   90.00
_cell.angle_gamma   90.00
#
_symmetry.space_group_name_H-M   'P 1'
#
loop_
_entity.id
_entity.type
_entity.pdbx_description
1 polymer ?
#
loop_
_entity_poly.entity_id
_entity_poly.type
_entity_poly.pdbx_seq_one_letter_code
_entity_poly.pdbx_strand_id
1 'polypeptide(L)'
;MGETKKLIELKFCFSCKVKVVKPGNQYCKACKIPGSKKVKFYSYNIGSDNNKVVKLSKGKIVFDIEPSLPKLNFIYYHTPQEVNILQKLNFQRFRNIGELASFIFSSRQIPIFQLVFNFCRDLMLLPQIRGIVSENKRFIPNEDVEANMRNIKEVRTKATWLSLVYNEEFWEELILLYLTNHHICCAFFHLKDLQANKISRPLITAIYYMGYLCRQDNPDELTNYMKTLAKNQFKKILFKPSLQNIQALCIYFYIFLKDDARFARAILAQITRMCYSIGAHIDTDMFSDCTNYNRKTIIRKVAYLNKNISGCLKIKPNYLLDIPNFDSSLYEPHWHLLDYKFKLKNFDVEERLVLSKATVIHNRFRDSALIPTSFTNLSTKPENVAELCLIKLDKLSLAFSAIKNSYSELIEIYPNSELIIEDMKVLAPKRSN
;
A
#
# COMPACT_ATOMS: atom_id res chain seq x y z
N MET A 1 62.91 -37.16 -0.96
CA MET A 1 62.09 -36.44 -1.97
C MET A 1 60.86 -35.90 -1.25
N GLY A 2 60.77 -34.58 -1.07
CA GLY A 2 59.67 -33.96 -0.32
C GLY A 2 58.37 -33.96 -1.15
N GLU A 3 57.29 -34.49 -0.57
CA GLU A 3 55.96 -34.44 -1.17
C GLU A 3 55.50 -32.98 -1.34
N THR A 4 55.34 -32.55 -2.59
CA THR A 4 54.77 -31.25 -2.92
C THR A 4 53.28 -31.25 -2.59
N LYS A 5 52.91 -30.57 -1.49
CA LYS A 5 51.51 -30.36 -1.12
C LYS A 5 50.80 -29.57 -2.23
N LYS A 6 49.94 -30.23 -3.00
CA LYS A 6 49.08 -29.57 -3.99
C LYS A 6 47.96 -28.81 -3.28
N LEU A 7 48.02 -27.49 -3.34
CA LEU A 7 46.91 -26.62 -2.95
C LEU A 7 45.77 -26.76 -3.98
N ILE A 8 44.57 -27.08 -3.51
CA ILE A 8 43.37 -27.17 -4.36
C ILE A 8 42.60 -25.85 -4.21
N GLU A 9 42.48 -25.09 -5.29
CA GLU A 9 41.64 -23.90 -5.34
C GLU A 9 40.16 -24.30 -5.36
N LEU A 10 39.41 -23.93 -4.32
CA LEU A 10 37.96 -24.16 -4.24
C LEU A 10 37.21 -23.00 -4.89
N LYS A 11 36.51 -23.27 -6.00
CA LYS A 11 35.64 -22.30 -6.68
C LYS A 11 34.18 -22.52 -6.29
N PHE A 12 33.43 -21.44 -6.08
CA PHE A 12 32.01 -21.48 -5.74
C PHE A 12 31.12 -21.18 -6.95
N CYS A 13 29.93 -21.78 -6.97
CA CYS A 13 28.91 -21.58 -8.00
C CYS A 13 28.58 -20.09 -8.18
N PHE A 14 28.60 -19.58 -9.41
CA PHE A 14 28.32 -18.17 -9.72
C PHE A 14 26.90 -17.73 -9.38
N SER A 15 25.91 -18.62 -9.51
CA SER A 15 24.50 -18.29 -9.29
C SER A 15 24.12 -18.32 -7.81
N CYS A 16 24.31 -19.45 -7.12
CA CYS A 16 23.88 -19.56 -5.72
C CYS A 16 24.94 -19.12 -4.71
N LYS A 17 26.22 -19.01 -5.10
CA LYS A 17 27.37 -18.72 -4.22
C LYS A 17 27.55 -19.68 -3.02
N VAL A 18 26.77 -20.77 -2.96
CA VAL A 18 26.74 -21.69 -1.81
C VAL A 18 27.49 -23.00 -2.07
N LYS A 19 27.39 -23.56 -3.29
CA LYS A 19 27.96 -24.88 -3.60
C LYS A 19 29.32 -24.74 -4.29
N VAL A 20 30.32 -25.50 -3.83
CA VAL A 20 31.62 -25.63 -4.50
C VAL A 20 31.43 -26.33 -5.84
N VAL A 21 32.09 -25.81 -6.88
CA VAL A 21 32.05 -26.33 -8.25
C VAL A 21 33.40 -26.94 -8.61
N LYS A 22 33.36 -28.01 -9.41
CA LYS A 22 34.57 -28.64 -9.93
C LYS A 22 35.36 -27.64 -10.80
N PRO A 23 36.70 -27.70 -10.83
CA PRO A 23 37.50 -26.93 -11.76
C PRO A 23 36.95 -27.02 -13.19
N GLY A 24 36.81 -25.87 -13.86
CA GLY A 24 36.22 -25.75 -15.20
C GLY A 24 34.69 -25.57 -15.26
N ASN A 25 33.96 -25.67 -14.14
CA ASN A 25 32.51 -25.36 -14.11
C ASN A 25 32.24 -24.04 -13.38
N GLN A 26 31.37 -23.21 -13.94
CA GLN A 26 30.93 -21.96 -13.29
C GLN A 26 29.67 -22.13 -12.42
N TYR A 27 28.86 -23.17 -12.68
CA TYR A 27 27.57 -23.40 -12.00
C TYR A 27 27.48 -24.81 -11.38
N CYS A 28 26.82 -24.93 -10.23
CA CYS A 28 26.53 -26.23 -9.60
C CYS A 28 25.40 -26.96 -10.33
N LYS A 29 25.25 -28.27 -10.13
CA LYS A 29 24.22 -29.09 -10.82
C LYS A 29 22.79 -28.53 -10.71
N ALA A 30 22.43 -27.93 -9.57
CA ALA A 30 21.11 -27.35 -9.35
C ALA A 30 20.92 -25.98 -10.02
N CYS A 31 22.01 -25.23 -10.21
CA CYS A 31 22.01 -23.92 -10.85
C CYS A 31 22.35 -23.98 -12.34
N LYS A 32 22.85 -25.12 -12.84
CA LYS A 32 22.90 -25.38 -14.26
C LYS A 32 21.46 -25.36 -14.74
N ILE A 33 21.08 -24.27 -15.41
CA ILE A 33 19.86 -24.23 -16.21
C ILE A 33 19.94 -25.49 -17.08
N PRO A 34 18.99 -26.43 -16.96
CA PRO A 34 19.03 -27.67 -17.73
C PRO A 34 19.16 -27.24 -19.19
N GLY A 35 20.35 -27.49 -19.77
CA GLY A 35 20.77 -26.92 -21.05
C GLY A 35 19.63 -27.07 -22.02
N SER A 36 18.99 -25.94 -22.35
CA SER A 36 17.81 -25.85 -23.20
C SER A 36 16.93 -27.11 -23.17
N LYS A 37 16.06 -27.28 -22.17
CA LYS A 37 14.78 -27.94 -22.51
C LYS A 37 14.24 -27.08 -23.65
N LYS A 38 14.38 -27.57 -24.90
CA LYS A 38 14.04 -26.90 -26.14
C LYS A 38 12.60 -26.39 -25.99
N VAL A 39 12.44 -25.12 -25.61
CA VAL A 39 11.13 -24.47 -25.66
C VAL A 39 10.87 -24.31 -27.14
N LYS A 40 10.07 -25.21 -27.70
CA LYS A 40 9.66 -25.15 -29.10
C LYS A 40 8.55 -24.11 -29.18
N PHE A 41 8.83 -22.98 -29.79
CA PHE A 41 7.80 -22.02 -30.15
C PHE A 41 7.23 -22.44 -31.51
N TYR A 42 5.91 -22.48 -31.60
CA TYR A 42 5.19 -22.73 -32.85
C TYR A 42 4.62 -21.40 -33.31
N SER A 43 5.00 -20.94 -34.50
CA SER A 43 4.29 -19.85 -35.18
C SER A 43 3.22 -20.47 -36.08
N TYR A 44 2.02 -19.90 -36.04
CA TYR A 44 0.93 -20.22 -36.96
C TYR A 44 0.63 -18.95 -37.74
N ASN A 45 0.82 -18.97 -39.06
CA ASN A 45 0.25 -17.95 -39.93
C ASN A 45 -1.17 -18.38 -40.25
N ILE A 46 -2.14 -17.65 -39.70
CA ILE A 46 -3.54 -17.79 -40.07
C ILE A 46 -3.71 -16.98 -41.35
N GLY A 47 -3.53 -17.62 -42.50
CA GLY A 47 -3.93 -17.05 -43.79
C GLY A 47 -5.45 -17.03 -43.87
N SER A 48 -6.02 -15.93 -44.36
CA SER A 48 -7.46 -15.67 -44.39
C SER A 48 -8.26 -16.59 -45.31
N ASP A 49 -7.62 -17.37 -46.19
CA ASP A 49 -8.35 -18.17 -47.16
C ASP A 49 -7.85 -19.61 -47.21
N ASN A 50 -8.78 -20.52 -46.91
CA ASN A 50 -8.72 -21.98 -46.95
C ASN A 50 -8.01 -22.69 -45.79
N ASN A 51 -8.79 -23.53 -45.10
CA ASN A 51 -8.54 -24.39 -43.92
C ASN A 51 -7.36 -25.39 -44.00
N LYS A 52 -6.27 -25.10 -44.71
CA LYS A 52 -5.08 -25.94 -44.71
C LYS A 52 -4.03 -25.33 -43.77
N VAL A 53 -3.94 -25.89 -42.57
CA VAL A 53 -2.84 -25.63 -41.63
C VAL A 53 -1.53 -26.12 -42.26
N VAL A 54 -0.81 -25.22 -42.93
CA VAL A 54 0.52 -25.52 -43.46
C VAL A 54 1.51 -25.54 -42.29
N LYS A 55 2.00 -26.74 -41.93
CA LYS A 55 3.12 -26.89 -41.00
C LYS A 55 4.39 -26.30 -41.62
N LEU A 56 4.76 -25.08 -41.24
CA LEU A 56 6.05 -24.49 -41.59
C LEU A 56 7.21 -25.35 -41.03
N SER A 57 8.27 -25.45 -41.82
CA SER A 57 9.49 -26.18 -41.50
C SER A 57 10.11 -25.68 -40.19
N LYS A 58 10.69 -26.62 -39.43
CA LYS A 58 11.26 -26.43 -38.09
C LYS A 58 12.45 -25.45 -38.11
N GLY A 59 12.18 -24.15 -38.13
CA GLY A 59 13.18 -23.11 -37.91
C GLY A 59 13.64 -23.13 -36.45
N LYS A 60 14.93 -23.38 -36.22
CA LYS A 60 15.53 -23.36 -34.89
C LYS A 60 15.85 -21.90 -34.54
N ILE A 61 14.93 -21.22 -33.86
CA ILE A 61 15.20 -19.88 -33.33
C ILE A 61 16.11 -20.08 -32.12
N VAL A 62 17.39 -19.75 -32.28
CA VAL A 62 18.36 -19.68 -31.19
C VAL A 62 18.29 -18.25 -30.64
N PHE A 63 17.94 -18.12 -29.37
CA PHE A 63 18.07 -16.84 -28.68
C PHE A 63 19.48 -16.81 -28.08
N ASP A 64 20.36 -15.99 -28.65
CA ASP A 64 21.74 -15.78 -28.18
C ASP A 64 21.82 -14.94 -26.90
N ILE A 65 20.68 -14.70 -26.24
CA ILE A 65 20.61 -13.86 -25.05
C ILE A 65 20.54 -14.79 -23.84
N GLU A 66 21.65 -14.93 -23.12
CA GLU A 66 21.61 -15.48 -21.77
C GLU A 66 20.57 -14.69 -20.97
N PRO A 67 19.51 -15.32 -20.43
CA PRO A 67 18.51 -14.62 -19.65
C PRO A 67 19.15 -14.14 -18.35
N SER A 68 19.75 -12.95 -18.39
CA SER A 68 20.13 -12.24 -17.18
C SER A 68 18.84 -11.98 -16.40
N LEU A 69 18.82 -12.32 -15.11
CA LEU A 69 17.74 -11.87 -14.22
C LEU A 69 17.55 -10.38 -14.46
N PRO A 70 16.33 -9.91 -14.80
CA PRO A 70 16.10 -8.50 -15.06
C PRO A 70 16.55 -7.74 -13.81
N LYS A 71 17.70 -7.07 -13.90
CA LYS A 71 18.07 -6.09 -12.90
C LYS A 71 17.03 -5.00 -13.04
N LEU A 72 16.47 -4.58 -11.91
CA LEU A 72 15.71 -3.35 -11.82
C LEU A 72 16.62 -2.19 -12.22
N ASN A 73 16.80 -1.96 -13.51
CA ASN A 73 17.06 -0.63 -14.01
C ASN A 73 15.70 0.06 -13.97
N PHE A 74 15.25 0.41 -12.75
CA PHE A 74 14.31 1.49 -12.67
C PHE A 74 15.05 2.69 -13.23
N ILE A 75 14.84 3.00 -14.50
CA ILE A 75 15.16 4.32 -15.02
C ILE A 75 14.08 5.22 -14.41
N TYR A 76 14.24 5.50 -13.12
CA TYR A 76 13.66 6.70 -12.53
C TYR A 76 14.41 7.84 -13.21
N TYR A 77 13.73 8.51 -14.12
CA TYR A 77 14.14 9.86 -14.45
C TYR A 77 13.94 10.67 -13.18
N HIS A 78 15.01 10.81 -12.39
CA HIS A 78 15.07 11.85 -11.40
C HIS A 78 14.97 13.15 -12.18
N THR A 79 13.78 13.74 -12.18
CA THR A 79 13.73 15.17 -12.47
C THR A 79 14.49 15.83 -11.31
N PRO A 80 15.37 16.82 -11.55
CA PRO A 80 16.07 17.56 -10.50
C PRO A 80 15.13 18.09 -9.38
N GLN A 81 13.85 18.26 -9.73
CA GLN A 81 12.74 18.61 -8.83
C GLN A 81 12.43 17.55 -7.75
N GLU A 82 12.77 16.28 -7.96
CA GLU A 82 12.56 15.20 -6.97
C GLU A 82 13.52 15.26 -5.79
N VAL A 83 14.70 15.86 -5.94
CA VAL A 83 15.72 15.95 -4.87
C VAL A 83 15.25 16.86 -3.73
N ASN A 84 14.39 17.84 -4.03
CA ASN A 84 13.81 18.73 -3.01
C ASN A 84 12.71 18.08 -2.17
N ILE A 85 12.08 17.02 -2.67
CA ILE A 85 10.97 16.33 -2.00
C ILE A 85 11.38 15.73 -0.64
N LEU A 86 12.66 15.57 -0.34
CA LEU A 86 13.10 15.02 0.95
C LEU A 86 13.97 15.99 1.74
N GLN A 87 14.09 17.24 1.30
CA GLN A 87 14.74 18.24 2.13
C GLN A 87 13.84 18.50 3.33
N LYS A 88 14.40 18.28 4.54
CA LYS A 88 13.82 18.83 5.76
C LYS A 88 13.51 20.30 5.48
N LEU A 89 12.31 20.74 5.86
CA LEU A 89 11.96 22.15 5.82
C LEU A 89 13.07 22.93 6.54
N ASN A 90 13.96 23.54 5.76
CA ASN A 90 14.95 24.44 6.33
C ASN A 90 14.16 25.58 6.96
N PHE A 91 14.61 26.03 8.14
CA PHE A 91 13.95 27.10 8.89
C PHE A 91 13.67 28.31 7.99
N GLN A 92 12.43 28.40 7.50
CA GLN A 92 11.92 29.58 6.84
C GLN A 92 10.88 30.21 7.76
N ARG A 93 11.01 31.52 7.98
CA ARG A 93 10.11 32.28 8.84
C ARG A 93 8.84 32.61 8.06
N PHE A 94 7.81 31.77 8.17
CA PHE A 94 6.48 32.10 7.67
C PHE A 94 5.79 33.01 8.70
N ARG A 95 5.23 34.14 8.25
CA ARG A 95 4.52 35.09 9.11
C ARG A 95 3.05 34.73 9.29
N ASN A 96 2.46 33.99 8.35
CA ASN A 96 1.07 33.58 8.37
C ASN A 96 0.83 32.33 7.51
N ILE A 97 -0.38 31.77 7.60
CA ILE A 97 -0.77 30.57 6.84
C ILE A 97 -0.78 30.80 5.33
N GLY A 98 -1.03 32.03 4.88
CA GLY A 98 -1.00 32.41 3.47
C GLY A 98 0.42 32.33 2.89
N GLU A 99 1.44 32.75 3.64
CA GLU A 99 2.84 32.63 3.26
C GLU A 99 3.30 31.16 3.26
N LEU A 100 2.88 30.38 4.26
CA LEU A 100 3.15 28.94 4.31
C LEU A 100 2.52 28.23 3.10
N ALA A 101 1.23 28.49 2.83
CA ALA A 101 0.53 27.93 1.69
C ALA A 101 1.20 28.37 0.38
N SER A 102 1.48 29.66 0.22
CA SER A 102 2.17 30.21 -0.96
C SER A 102 3.54 29.56 -1.16
N PHE A 103 4.30 29.33 -0.09
CA PHE A 103 5.55 28.59 -0.17
C PHE A 103 5.33 27.14 -0.60
N ILE A 104 4.39 26.41 -0.02
CA ILE A 104 4.09 25.02 -0.40
C ILE A 104 3.68 24.93 -1.87
N PHE A 105 2.79 25.82 -2.33
CA PHE A 105 2.30 25.83 -3.71
C PHE A 105 3.34 26.36 -4.72
N SER A 106 4.12 27.38 -4.36
CA SER A 106 5.01 28.09 -5.30
C SER A 106 6.45 27.58 -5.29
N SER A 107 6.98 27.16 -4.14
CA SER A 107 8.38 26.68 -4.04
C SER A 107 8.59 25.38 -4.80
N ARG A 108 7.53 24.57 -4.93
CA ARG A 108 7.58 23.20 -5.46
C ARG A 108 8.58 22.30 -4.70
N GLN A 109 9.01 22.71 -3.51
CA GLN A 109 9.99 21.98 -2.70
C GLN A 109 9.32 20.87 -1.88
N ILE A 110 8.02 21.01 -1.57
CA ILE A 110 7.27 20.08 -0.71
C ILE A 110 6.06 19.53 -1.46
N PRO A 111 5.94 18.22 -1.70
CA PRO A 111 4.69 17.62 -2.13
C PRO A 111 3.63 17.75 -1.03
N ILE A 112 2.42 18.17 -1.40
CA ILE A 112 1.28 18.26 -0.47
C ILE A 112 1.02 16.94 0.26
N PHE A 113 1.18 15.80 -0.41
CA PHE A 113 1.02 14.51 0.26
C PHE A 113 2.01 14.35 1.45
N GLN A 114 3.27 14.76 1.30
CA GLN A 114 4.18 14.73 2.44
C GLN A 114 3.78 15.73 3.51
N LEU A 115 3.24 16.90 3.12
CA LEU A 115 2.67 17.87 4.06
C LEU A 115 1.67 17.18 5.00
N VAL A 116 0.73 16.45 4.40
CA VAL A 116 -0.38 15.78 5.07
C VAL A 116 0.10 14.58 5.91
N PHE A 117 1.00 13.75 5.39
CA PHE A 117 1.34 12.47 6.03
C PHE A 117 2.55 12.49 6.96
N ASN A 118 3.60 13.24 6.62
CA ASN A 118 4.86 13.24 7.36
C ASN A 118 5.08 14.56 8.10
N PHE A 119 4.76 15.65 7.42
CA PHE A 119 5.01 16.99 7.91
C PHE A 119 3.95 17.46 8.90
N CYS A 120 2.71 16.99 8.94
CA CYS A 120 1.77 17.44 10.00
C CYS A 120 2.37 17.25 11.40
N ARG A 121 3.05 16.12 11.67
CA ARG A 121 3.75 15.93 12.96
C ARG A 121 5.02 16.78 13.07
N ASP A 122 5.88 16.76 12.05
CA ASP A 122 7.18 17.44 12.10
C ASP A 122 7.07 18.98 11.99
N LEU A 123 6.05 19.49 11.31
CA LEU A 123 5.66 20.90 11.26
C LEU A 123 5.18 21.35 12.63
N MET A 124 4.40 20.54 13.34
CA MET A 124 3.93 20.86 14.69
C MET A 124 5.08 20.92 15.73
N LEU A 125 6.24 20.33 15.41
CA LEU A 125 7.47 20.51 16.18
C LEU A 125 8.15 21.87 15.93
N LEU A 126 7.84 22.57 14.83
CA LEU A 126 8.39 23.89 14.55
C LEU A 126 7.64 24.94 15.39
N PRO A 127 8.32 25.71 16.27
CA PRO A 127 7.67 26.66 17.18
C PRO A 127 6.78 27.68 16.46
N GLN A 128 7.19 28.13 15.28
CA GLN A 128 6.45 29.09 14.45
C GLN A 128 5.15 28.50 13.85
N ILE A 129 5.15 27.23 13.45
CA ILE A 129 3.94 26.59 12.96
C ILE A 129 3.01 26.31 14.14
N ARG A 130 3.56 25.88 15.28
CA ARG A 130 2.79 25.78 16.53
C ARG A 130 2.18 27.14 16.91
N GLY A 131 2.91 28.24 16.71
CA GLY A 131 2.43 29.62 16.85
C GLY A 131 1.24 29.90 15.92
N ILE A 132 1.43 29.75 14.61
CA ILE A 132 0.37 29.95 13.59
C ILE A 132 -0.85 29.06 13.89
N VAL A 133 -0.66 27.80 14.24
CA VAL A 133 -1.73 26.86 14.61
C VAL A 133 -2.42 27.30 15.89
N SER A 134 -1.68 27.76 16.90
CA SER A 134 -2.23 28.26 18.16
C SER A 134 -3.05 29.53 17.98
N GLU A 135 -2.61 30.46 17.14
CA GLU A 135 -3.32 31.70 16.78
C GLU A 135 -4.59 31.42 15.96
N ASN A 136 -4.58 30.30 15.22
CA ASN A 136 -5.70 29.85 14.41
C ASN A 136 -6.46 28.68 15.06
N LYS A 137 -6.29 28.45 16.38
CA LYS A 137 -6.95 27.35 17.12
C LYS A 137 -8.47 27.32 16.95
N ARG A 138 -9.10 28.48 16.78
CA ARG A 138 -10.55 28.56 16.51
C ARG A 138 -10.98 27.94 15.17
N PHE A 139 -10.05 27.81 14.22
CA PHE A 139 -10.25 27.22 12.90
C PHE A 139 -9.77 25.75 12.83
N ILE A 140 -9.03 25.30 13.84
CA ILE A 140 -8.42 23.97 13.90
C ILE A 140 -9.14 23.16 14.99
N PRO A 141 -9.74 21.99 14.68
CA PRO A 141 -10.45 21.21 15.68
C PRO A 141 -9.55 20.87 16.87
N ASN A 142 -10.06 20.99 18.10
CA ASN A 142 -9.32 20.68 19.32
C ASN A 142 -8.63 19.31 19.23
N GLU A 143 -7.30 19.32 19.33
CA GLU A 143 -6.46 18.13 19.35
C GLU A 143 -6.26 17.63 20.78
N ASP A 144 -7.26 16.99 21.38
CA ASP A 144 -7.02 16.07 22.52
C ASP A 144 -6.62 14.67 21.99
N VAL A 145 -5.79 14.64 20.94
CA VAL A 145 -5.41 13.40 20.23
C VAL A 145 -4.45 12.53 21.06
N GLU A 146 -3.69 13.13 21.99
CA GLU A 146 -2.77 12.39 22.87
C GLU A 146 -3.46 11.71 24.07
N ALA A 147 -4.72 12.03 24.35
CA ALA A 147 -5.45 11.46 25.49
C ALA A 147 -6.13 10.12 25.14
N ASN A 148 -6.64 9.96 23.92
CA ASN A 148 -7.53 8.84 23.58
C ASN A 148 -6.83 7.53 23.15
N MET A 149 -5.54 7.54 22.82
CA MET A 149 -4.80 6.29 22.53
C MET A 149 -4.44 5.45 23.78
N ARG A 150 -4.93 5.81 24.98
CA ARG A 150 -4.44 5.29 26.26
C ARG A 150 -5.21 4.10 26.87
N ASN A 151 -6.26 3.59 26.24
CA ASN A 151 -7.15 2.62 26.91
C ASN A 151 -7.07 1.16 26.42
N ILE A 152 -6.01 0.74 25.73
CA ILE A 152 -5.73 -0.70 25.62
C ILE A 152 -5.03 -1.12 26.92
N LYS A 153 -5.77 -1.79 27.81
CA LYS A 153 -5.25 -2.31 29.08
C LYS A 153 -3.98 -3.14 28.82
N GLU A 154 -2.84 -2.60 29.24
CA GLU A 154 -1.54 -3.26 29.21
C GLU A 154 -1.59 -4.55 30.05
N VAL A 155 -1.69 -5.72 29.40
CA VAL A 155 -1.33 -6.98 30.04
C VAL A 155 0.18 -7.14 29.90
N ARG A 156 0.95 -6.45 30.76
CA ARG A 156 2.41 -6.64 30.87
C ARG A 156 2.70 -7.98 31.50
N THR A 157 2.84 -9.01 30.68
CA THR A 157 3.56 -10.21 31.10
C THR A 157 4.98 -10.12 30.56
N LYS A 158 5.99 -10.39 31.40
CA LYS A 158 7.40 -10.55 31.00
C LYS A 158 7.60 -11.82 30.15
N ALA A 159 6.77 -12.00 29.12
CA ALA A 159 6.92 -13.04 28.15
C ALA A 159 8.19 -12.76 27.35
N THR A 160 9.04 -13.78 27.16
CA THR A 160 10.17 -13.63 26.24
C THR A 160 9.63 -13.43 24.82
N TRP A 161 10.30 -12.66 23.98
CA TRP A 161 9.83 -12.45 22.59
C TRP A 161 9.59 -13.77 21.85
N LEU A 162 10.35 -14.81 22.19
CA LEU A 162 10.20 -16.14 21.63
C LEU A 162 8.87 -16.79 22.06
N SER A 163 8.46 -16.65 23.32
CA SER A 163 7.18 -17.20 23.78
C SER A 163 5.98 -16.49 23.13
N LEU A 164 6.12 -15.20 22.79
CA LEU A 164 5.10 -14.47 22.01
C LEU A 164 4.95 -15.06 20.60
N VAL A 165 6.06 -15.32 19.90
CA VAL A 165 6.03 -15.87 18.52
C VAL A 165 5.37 -17.26 18.45
N TYR A 166 5.50 -18.06 19.51
CA TYR A 166 4.85 -19.37 19.61
C TYR A 166 3.40 -19.32 20.12
N ASN A 167 2.91 -18.18 20.60
CA ASN A 167 1.54 -18.02 21.07
C ASN A 167 0.61 -17.70 19.89
N GLU A 168 -0.44 -18.50 19.67
CA GLU A 168 -1.43 -18.24 18.64
C GLU A 168 -2.20 -16.92 18.89
N GLU A 169 -2.47 -16.59 20.17
CA GLU A 169 -3.16 -15.35 20.55
C GLU A 169 -2.37 -14.10 20.12
N PHE A 170 -1.03 -14.18 20.07
CA PHE A 170 -0.21 -13.07 19.59
C PHE A 170 -0.52 -12.77 18.12
N TRP A 171 -0.61 -13.79 17.26
CA TRP A 171 -0.89 -13.59 15.84
C TRP A 171 -2.32 -13.12 15.60
N GLU A 172 -3.28 -13.59 16.39
CA GLU A 172 -4.67 -13.11 16.39
C GLU A 172 -4.75 -11.63 16.79
N GLU A 173 -4.03 -11.23 17.85
CA GLU A 173 -3.89 -9.83 18.28
C GLU A 173 -3.38 -8.94 17.14
N LEU A 174 -2.34 -9.39 16.40
CA LEU A 174 -1.82 -8.61 15.27
C LEU A 174 -2.84 -8.45 14.14
N ILE A 175 -3.69 -9.45 13.88
CA ILE A 175 -4.77 -9.33 12.88
C ILE A 175 -5.81 -8.32 13.37
N LEU A 176 -6.22 -8.40 14.63
CA LEU A 176 -7.16 -7.45 15.21
C LEU A 176 -6.62 -6.01 15.13
N LEU A 177 -5.37 -5.80 15.51
CA LEU A 177 -4.70 -4.49 15.42
C LEU A 177 -4.66 -3.97 13.98
N TYR A 178 -4.36 -4.82 13.00
CA TYR A 178 -4.45 -4.44 11.58
C TYR A 178 -5.87 -4.03 11.18
N LEU A 179 -6.87 -4.81 11.59
CA LEU A 179 -8.26 -4.55 11.26
C LEU A 179 -8.73 -3.20 11.81
N THR A 180 -8.47 -2.95 13.10
CA THR A 180 -8.94 -1.74 13.80
C THR A 180 -8.15 -0.48 13.45
N ASN A 181 -6.86 -0.60 13.09
CA ASN A 181 -6.01 0.58 12.85
C ASN A 181 -5.78 0.88 11.36
N HIS A 182 -5.80 -0.13 10.48
CA HIS A 182 -5.43 0.06 9.08
C HIS A 182 -6.56 -0.28 8.11
N HIS A 183 -7.20 -1.45 8.27
CA HIS A 183 -8.19 -1.94 7.32
C HIS A 183 -9.39 -0.98 7.18
N ILE A 184 -9.84 -0.40 8.30
CA ILE A 184 -10.91 0.62 8.32
C ILE A 184 -10.64 1.74 7.30
N CYS A 185 -9.42 2.25 7.26
CA CYS A 185 -9.04 3.37 6.40
C CYS A 185 -8.64 2.93 4.98
N CYS A 186 -8.18 1.68 4.85
CA CYS A 186 -7.51 1.16 3.66
C CYS A 186 -7.89 -0.30 3.41
N ALA A 187 -9.16 -0.57 3.10
CA ALA A 187 -9.57 -1.94 2.78
C ALA A 187 -9.11 -2.33 1.37
N PHE A 188 -8.14 -3.25 1.28
CA PHE A 188 -7.62 -3.78 0.01
C PHE A 188 -8.29 -5.09 -0.44
N PHE A 189 -9.07 -5.70 0.44
CA PHE A 189 -9.76 -6.97 0.23
C PHE A 189 -11.01 -7.08 1.11
N HIS A 190 -11.93 -7.97 0.75
CA HIS A 190 -13.08 -8.31 1.60
C HIS A 190 -12.66 -9.21 2.77
N LEU A 191 -13.36 -9.12 3.90
CA LEU A 191 -13.08 -9.94 5.10
C LEU A 191 -13.80 -11.29 5.10
N LYS A 192 -14.76 -11.51 4.18
CA LYS A 192 -15.57 -12.74 4.11
C LYS A 192 -14.76 -14.04 4.11
N ASP A 193 -13.62 -14.05 3.40
CA ASP A 193 -12.74 -15.23 3.30
C ASP A 193 -11.46 -15.08 4.12
N LEU A 194 -11.42 -14.13 5.07
CA LEU A 194 -10.27 -13.96 5.95
C LEU A 194 -10.21 -15.13 6.94
N GLN A 195 -9.46 -16.17 6.57
CA GLN A 195 -9.10 -17.29 7.44
C GLN A 195 -7.58 -17.44 7.40
N ALA A 196 -6.93 -17.46 8.56
CA ALA A 196 -5.46 -17.42 8.66
C ALA A 196 -4.76 -18.57 7.92
N ASN A 197 -5.46 -19.71 7.77
CA ASN A 197 -4.98 -20.89 7.04
C ASN A 197 -5.27 -20.86 5.53
N LYS A 198 -6.20 -20.02 5.05
CA LYS A 198 -6.56 -19.92 3.61
C LYS A 198 -5.91 -18.75 2.91
N ILE A 199 -5.59 -17.69 3.65
CA ILE A 199 -4.92 -16.51 3.13
C ILE A 199 -3.49 -16.86 2.69
N SER A 200 -3.01 -16.27 1.61
CA SER A 200 -1.63 -16.54 1.20
C SER A 200 -0.63 -15.97 2.21
N ARG A 201 0.47 -16.72 2.37
CA ARG A 201 1.58 -16.36 3.24
C ARG A 201 2.06 -14.91 3.08
N PRO A 202 2.19 -14.34 1.87
CA PRO A 202 2.65 -12.97 1.75
C PRO A 202 1.65 -11.95 2.29
N LEU A 203 0.34 -12.14 2.03
CA LEU A 203 -0.69 -11.23 2.50
C LEU A 203 -0.81 -11.26 4.02
N ILE A 204 -0.86 -12.46 4.62
CA ILE A 204 -0.94 -12.55 6.09
C ILE A 204 0.32 -12.03 6.78
N THR A 205 1.51 -12.21 6.18
CA THR A 205 2.73 -11.62 6.73
C THR A 205 2.69 -10.09 6.69
N ALA A 206 2.12 -9.51 5.64
CA ALA A 206 1.96 -8.05 5.56
C ALA A 206 0.95 -7.55 6.60
N ILE A 207 -0.17 -8.26 6.80
CA ILE A 207 -1.17 -7.99 7.86
C ILE A 207 -0.50 -8.05 9.24
N TYR A 208 0.20 -9.14 9.55
CA TYR A 208 0.90 -9.28 10.83
C TYR A 208 1.90 -8.17 11.06
N TYR A 209 2.72 -7.83 10.06
CA TYR A 209 3.72 -6.78 10.24
C TYR A 209 3.09 -5.40 10.42
N MET A 210 2.00 -5.10 9.69
CA MET A 210 1.29 -3.83 9.88
C MET A 210 0.60 -3.75 11.25
N GLY A 211 -0.04 -4.84 11.69
CA GLY A 211 -0.62 -4.92 13.04
C GLY A 211 0.43 -4.81 14.14
N TYR A 212 1.61 -5.41 13.93
CA TYR A 212 2.75 -5.28 14.83
C TYR A 212 3.23 -3.83 14.98
N LEU A 213 3.25 -3.06 13.89
CA LEU A 213 3.58 -1.63 13.95
C LEU A 213 2.54 -0.78 14.71
N CYS A 214 1.33 -1.31 14.94
CA CYS A 214 0.29 -0.69 15.77
C CYS A 214 0.36 -1.12 17.24
N ARG A 215 1.22 -2.09 17.58
CA ARG A 215 1.40 -2.55 18.96
C ARG A 215 2.29 -1.59 19.75
N GLN A 216 1.99 -1.40 21.03
CA GLN A 216 2.76 -0.50 21.90
C GLN A 216 4.06 -1.14 22.42
N ASP A 217 4.02 -2.42 22.79
CA ASP A 217 5.17 -3.16 23.30
C ASP A 217 5.89 -3.95 22.20
N ASN A 218 7.08 -3.47 21.85
CA ASN A 218 7.90 -3.98 20.76
C ASN A 218 9.35 -4.19 21.23
N PRO A 219 9.67 -5.33 21.87
CA PRO A 219 11.04 -5.69 22.18
C PRO A 219 11.92 -5.67 20.93
N ASP A 220 13.18 -5.26 21.04
CA ASP A 220 14.08 -5.08 19.90
C ASP A 220 14.27 -6.38 19.10
N GLU A 221 14.36 -7.52 19.78
CA GLU A 221 14.49 -8.83 19.15
C GLU A 221 13.24 -9.21 18.35
N LEU A 222 12.05 -8.95 18.91
CA LEU A 222 10.77 -9.17 18.22
C LEU A 222 10.65 -8.24 17.01
N THR A 223 11.06 -6.98 17.17
CA THR A 223 11.09 -5.98 16.10
C THR A 223 11.96 -6.46 14.96
N ASN A 224 13.16 -6.95 15.27
CA ASN A 224 14.10 -7.46 14.28
C ASN A 224 13.57 -8.73 13.58
N TYR A 225 12.93 -9.63 14.34
CA TYR A 225 12.27 -10.82 13.80
C TYR A 225 11.17 -10.43 12.79
N MET A 226 10.25 -9.55 13.19
CA MET A 226 9.12 -9.11 12.36
C MET A 226 9.59 -8.36 11.10
N LYS A 227 10.57 -7.46 11.25
CA LYS A 227 11.22 -6.77 10.12
C LYS A 227 11.85 -7.76 9.13
N THR A 228 12.57 -8.76 9.65
CA THR A 228 13.23 -9.78 8.81
C THR A 228 12.20 -10.65 8.08
N LEU A 229 11.16 -11.09 8.78
CA LEU A 229 10.06 -11.86 8.22
C LEU A 229 9.37 -11.09 7.08
N ALA A 230 9.01 -9.83 7.34
CA ALA A 230 8.39 -8.93 6.37
C ALA A 230 9.28 -8.69 5.14
N LYS A 231 10.56 -8.33 5.35
CA LYS A 231 11.53 -8.08 4.28
C LYS A 231 11.73 -9.31 3.39
N ASN A 232 11.77 -10.50 3.99
CA ASN A 232 11.92 -11.75 3.25
C ASN A 232 10.70 -12.07 2.40
N GLN A 233 9.48 -11.80 2.88
CA GLN A 233 8.26 -12.00 2.08
C GLN A 233 8.11 -10.94 1.00
N PHE A 234 8.35 -9.68 1.31
CA PHE A 234 8.33 -8.57 0.35
C PHE A 234 9.19 -8.87 -0.90
N LYS A 235 10.44 -9.31 -0.70
CA LYS A 235 11.34 -9.68 -1.82
C LYS A 235 10.79 -10.80 -2.71
N LYS A 236 10.04 -11.74 -2.14
CA LYS A 236 9.49 -12.89 -2.88
C LYS A 236 8.33 -12.50 -3.79
N ILE A 237 7.58 -11.45 -3.43
CA ILE A 237 6.34 -11.07 -4.13
C ILE A 237 6.47 -9.90 -5.08
N LEU A 238 7.54 -9.10 -4.96
CA LEU A 238 7.72 -7.84 -5.70
C LEU A 238 7.52 -7.98 -7.23
N PHE A 239 7.86 -9.14 -7.80
CA PHE A 239 7.76 -9.42 -9.25
C PHE A 239 6.86 -10.60 -9.59
N LYS A 240 5.92 -10.96 -8.71
CA LYS A 240 5.01 -12.10 -8.94
C LYS A 240 3.57 -11.61 -8.98
N PRO A 241 3.06 -11.21 -10.17
CA PRO A 241 1.70 -10.70 -10.29
C PRO A 241 0.68 -11.73 -9.79
N SER A 242 -0.06 -11.36 -8.76
CA SER A 242 -1.27 -12.04 -8.29
C SER A 242 -2.05 -11.03 -7.44
N LEU A 243 -3.37 -11.20 -7.35
CA LEU A 243 -4.22 -10.28 -6.60
C LEU A 243 -3.77 -10.15 -5.13
N GLN A 244 -3.46 -11.28 -4.49
CA GLN A 244 -3.01 -11.31 -3.10
C GLN A 244 -1.61 -10.71 -2.90
N ASN A 245 -0.69 -10.89 -3.85
CA ASN A 245 0.62 -10.23 -3.79
C ASN A 245 0.48 -8.71 -3.95
N ILE A 246 -0.44 -8.25 -4.81
CA ILE A 246 -0.73 -6.82 -4.97
C ILE A 246 -1.30 -6.25 -3.67
N GLN A 247 -2.27 -6.93 -3.05
CA GLN A 247 -2.84 -6.54 -1.76
C GLN A 247 -1.76 -6.45 -0.67
N ALA A 248 -0.87 -7.45 -0.59
CA ALA A 248 0.26 -7.44 0.34
C ALA A 248 1.22 -6.27 0.08
N LEU A 249 1.55 -6.00 -1.19
CA LEU A 249 2.38 -4.87 -1.58
C LEU A 249 1.71 -3.53 -1.26
N CYS A 250 0.38 -3.40 -1.36
CA CYS A 250 -0.34 -2.20 -0.93
C CYS A 250 -0.19 -1.94 0.57
N ILE A 251 -0.21 -2.99 1.41
CA ILE A 251 0.06 -2.85 2.84
C ILE A 251 1.52 -2.43 3.06
N TYR A 252 2.48 -3.12 2.43
CA TYR A 252 3.90 -2.74 2.52
C TYR A 252 4.17 -1.32 2.03
N PHE A 253 3.46 -0.87 0.99
CA PHE A 253 3.53 0.49 0.50
C PHE A 253 3.26 1.50 1.64
N TYR A 254 2.22 1.30 2.45
CA TYR A 254 1.92 2.18 3.58
C TYR A 254 2.98 2.13 4.68
N ILE A 255 3.57 0.96 4.90
CA ILE A 255 4.67 0.80 5.87
C ILE A 255 5.88 1.61 5.42
N PHE A 256 6.32 1.43 4.17
CA PHE A 256 7.48 2.14 3.63
C PHE A 256 7.21 3.62 3.37
N LEU A 257 5.96 4.05 3.26
CA LEU A 257 5.60 5.45 3.05
C LEU A 257 6.09 6.34 4.20
N LYS A 258 6.11 5.79 5.42
CA LYS A 258 6.58 6.48 6.63
C LYS A 258 8.11 6.60 6.67
N ASP A 259 8.82 5.58 6.20
CA ASP A 259 10.28 5.47 6.32
C ASP A 259 11.03 6.01 5.10
N ASP A 260 10.58 5.66 3.89
CA ASP A 260 11.20 6.03 2.61
C ASP A 260 10.14 6.20 1.51
N ALA A 261 9.66 7.43 1.36
CA ALA A 261 8.67 7.79 0.35
C ALA A 261 9.14 7.53 -1.10
N ARG A 262 10.46 7.52 -1.38
CA ARG A 262 10.97 7.18 -2.73
C ARG A 262 10.78 5.69 -2.99
N PHE A 263 11.14 4.87 -2.01
CA PHE A 263 10.95 3.43 -2.12
C PHE A 263 9.47 3.06 -2.20
N ALA A 264 8.62 3.71 -1.39
CA ALA A 264 7.17 3.54 -1.47
C ALA A 264 6.62 3.89 -2.87
N ARG A 265 7.09 4.96 -3.52
CA ARG A 265 6.73 5.29 -4.91
C ARG A 265 7.13 4.19 -5.89
N ALA A 266 8.32 3.62 -5.76
CA ALA A 266 8.77 2.52 -6.62
C ALA A 266 7.88 1.28 -6.46
N ILE A 267 7.45 1.00 -5.22
CA ILE A 267 6.49 -0.07 -4.93
C ILE A 267 5.14 0.23 -5.58
N LEU A 268 4.63 1.46 -5.49
CA LEU A 268 3.34 1.81 -6.09
C LEU A 268 3.35 1.71 -7.62
N ALA A 269 4.46 2.12 -8.27
CA ALA A 269 4.63 1.93 -9.70
C ALA A 269 4.59 0.43 -10.06
N GLN A 270 5.25 -0.41 -9.27
CA GLN A 270 5.24 -1.85 -9.45
C GLN A 270 3.86 -2.47 -9.23
N ILE A 271 3.15 -2.07 -8.17
CA ILE A 271 1.75 -2.44 -7.89
C ILE A 271 0.87 -2.12 -9.10
N THR A 272 1.03 -0.92 -9.67
CA THR A 272 0.24 -0.50 -10.83
C THR A 272 0.47 -1.42 -12.03
N ARG A 273 1.74 -1.70 -12.38
CA ARG A 273 2.07 -2.64 -13.46
C ARG A 273 1.51 -4.04 -13.21
N MET A 274 1.57 -4.51 -11.95
CA MET A 274 1.01 -5.81 -11.58
C MET A 274 -0.52 -5.83 -11.77
N CYS A 275 -1.25 -4.79 -11.35
CA CYS A 275 -2.69 -4.66 -11.59
C CYS A 275 -3.03 -4.76 -13.08
N TYR A 276 -2.29 -4.08 -13.95
CA TYR A 276 -2.49 -4.18 -15.40
C TYR A 276 -2.17 -5.57 -15.94
N SER A 277 -1.07 -6.19 -15.49
CA SER A 277 -0.66 -7.51 -15.97
C SER A 277 -1.65 -8.63 -15.64
N ILE A 278 -2.40 -8.52 -14.53
CA ILE A 278 -3.46 -9.47 -14.18
C ILE A 278 -4.84 -9.05 -14.69
N GLY A 279 -4.92 -7.98 -15.49
CA GLY A 279 -6.17 -7.46 -16.01
C GLY A 279 -7.12 -6.90 -14.95
N ALA A 280 -6.65 -6.47 -13.77
CA ALA A 280 -7.53 -5.98 -12.69
C ALA A 280 -8.34 -4.72 -13.06
N HIS A 281 -7.91 -4.01 -14.11
CA HIS A 281 -8.57 -2.82 -14.65
C HIS A 281 -9.71 -3.14 -15.63
N ILE A 282 -9.82 -4.39 -16.10
CA ILE A 282 -10.84 -4.81 -17.06
C ILE A 282 -12.12 -5.12 -16.30
N ASP A 283 -13.22 -4.44 -16.62
CA ASP A 283 -14.53 -4.79 -16.08
C ASP A 283 -15.05 -6.05 -16.78
N THR A 284 -15.37 -7.09 -16.00
CA THR A 284 -15.80 -8.39 -16.53
C THR A 284 -16.50 -9.20 -15.46
N ASP A 285 -17.51 -9.95 -15.89
CA ASP A 285 -18.32 -10.89 -15.12
C ASP A 285 -17.73 -12.31 -15.07
N MET A 286 -16.58 -12.55 -15.70
CA MET A 286 -15.94 -13.88 -15.77
C MET A 286 -15.41 -14.41 -14.41
N PHE A 287 -15.31 -13.56 -13.38
CA PHE A 287 -14.81 -13.95 -12.07
C PHE A 287 -15.94 -14.02 -11.04
N SER A 288 -15.71 -14.78 -9.97
CA SER A 288 -16.62 -14.77 -8.83
C SER A 288 -16.78 -13.38 -8.22
N ASP A 289 -17.93 -13.12 -7.58
CA ASP A 289 -18.24 -11.82 -6.95
C ASP A 289 -17.14 -11.37 -5.98
N CYS A 290 -16.63 -12.26 -5.13
CA CYS A 290 -15.52 -11.98 -4.23
C CYS A 290 -14.24 -11.53 -4.97
N THR A 291 -13.92 -12.20 -6.08
CA THR A 291 -12.73 -11.88 -6.89
C THR A 291 -12.92 -10.54 -7.60
N ASN A 292 -14.11 -10.32 -8.17
CA ASN A 292 -14.47 -9.07 -8.82
C ASN A 292 -14.48 -7.88 -7.86
N TYR A 293 -15.04 -8.05 -6.67
CA TYR A 293 -14.95 -7.08 -5.58
C TYR A 293 -13.49 -6.72 -5.29
N ASN A 294 -12.64 -7.72 -5.05
CA ASN A 294 -11.23 -7.47 -4.72
C ASN A 294 -10.47 -6.77 -5.86
N ARG A 295 -10.75 -7.14 -7.12
CA ARG A 295 -10.15 -6.50 -8.32
C ARG A 295 -10.57 -5.03 -8.44
N LYS A 296 -11.87 -4.75 -8.34
CA LYS A 296 -12.42 -3.38 -8.41
C LYS A 296 -11.95 -2.52 -7.24
N THR A 297 -11.93 -3.07 -6.03
CA THR A 297 -11.41 -2.40 -4.84
C THR A 297 -9.91 -2.08 -5.00
N ILE A 298 -9.08 -3.05 -5.39
CA ILE A 298 -7.63 -2.82 -5.49
C ILE A 298 -7.30 -1.77 -6.55
N ILE A 299 -7.92 -1.82 -7.74
CA ILE A 299 -7.62 -0.84 -8.80
C ILE A 299 -8.01 0.58 -8.37
N ARG A 300 -9.13 0.72 -7.66
CA ARG A 300 -9.60 1.99 -7.10
C ARG A 300 -8.66 2.52 -6.01
N LYS A 301 -8.18 1.66 -5.10
CA LYS A 301 -7.18 2.05 -4.09
C LYS A 301 -5.85 2.44 -4.73
N VAL A 302 -5.40 1.72 -5.76
CA VAL A 302 -4.17 2.05 -6.48
C VAL A 302 -4.33 3.37 -7.27
N ALA A 303 -5.48 3.65 -7.86
CA ALA A 303 -5.78 4.94 -8.48
C ALA A 303 -5.74 6.08 -7.45
N TYR A 304 -6.35 5.89 -6.28
CA TYR A 304 -6.27 6.84 -5.17
C TYR A 304 -4.83 7.08 -4.72
N LEU A 305 -4.05 6.02 -4.51
CA LEU A 305 -2.66 6.12 -4.08
C LEU A 305 -1.80 6.85 -5.11
N ASN A 306 -1.92 6.49 -6.38
CA ASN A 306 -1.16 7.13 -7.46
C ASN A 306 -1.44 8.62 -7.49
N LYS A 307 -2.71 9.00 -7.35
CA LYS A 307 -3.09 10.40 -7.35
C LYS A 307 -2.50 11.17 -6.17
N ASN A 308 -2.67 10.66 -4.95
CA ASN A 308 -2.23 11.39 -3.76
C ASN A 308 -0.70 11.54 -3.75
N ILE A 309 0.03 10.52 -4.17
CA ILE A 309 1.49 10.55 -4.13
C ILE A 309 2.11 11.33 -5.29
N SER A 310 1.43 11.43 -6.44
CA SER A 310 1.92 12.21 -7.58
C SER A 310 2.01 13.72 -7.30
N GLY A 311 1.41 14.19 -6.20
CA GLY A 311 1.44 15.58 -5.77
C GLY A 311 0.82 16.56 -6.78
N CYS A 312 0.92 17.86 -6.49
CA CYS A 312 0.40 18.93 -7.36
C CYS A 312 1.14 19.04 -8.69
N LEU A 313 2.39 18.57 -8.70
CA LEU A 313 3.28 18.69 -9.85
C LEU A 313 2.97 17.68 -10.94
N LYS A 314 2.01 16.76 -10.73
CA LYS A 314 1.64 15.73 -11.70
C LYS A 314 2.91 15.04 -12.24
N ILE A 315 3.89 14.75 -11.37
CA ILE A 315 5.02 13.89 -11.75
C ILE A 315 4.42 12.50 -11.83
N LYS A 316 3.78 12.22 -12.96
CA LYS A 316 3.03 10.99 -13.16
C LYS A 316 4.07 9.87 -13.28
N PRO A 317 4.16 8.89 -12.37
CA PRO A 317 4.58 7.55 -12.77
C PRO A 317 3.40 7.00 -13.61
N ASN A 318 3.23 7.52 -14.81
CA ASN A 318 2.00 7.40 -15.57
C ASN A 318 1.84 5.97 -16.08
N TYR A 319 1.14 5.13 -15.31
CA TYR A 319 0.74 3.80 -15.75
C TYR A 319 -0.77 3.55 -15.58
N LEU A 320 -1.47 4.32 -14.75
CA LEU A 320 -2.93 4.27 -14.64
C LEU A 320 -3.53 5.26 -15.64
N LEU A 321 -4.07 4.71 -16.73
CA LEU A 321 -4.65 5.49 -17.82
C LEU A 321 -5.98 6.15 -17.38
N ASP A 322 -6.80 5.44 -16.62
CA ASP A 322 -8.15 5.87 -16.26
C ASP A 322 -8.45 5.70 -14.77
N ILE A 323 -9.14 6.70 -14.19
CA ILE A 323 -9.71 6.58 -12.84
C ILE A 323 -10.96 5.71 -12.97
N PRO A 324 -11.08 4.58 -12.24
CA PRO A 324 -12.27 3.74 -12.31
C PRO A 324 -13.55 4.53 -11.97
N ASN A 325 -14.68 4.14 -12.57
CA ASN A 325 -16.01 4.68 -12.23
C ASN A 325 -16.45 4.25 -10.83
N PHE A 326 -17.10 5.17 -10.10
CA PHE A 326 -17.58 4.90 -8.74
C PHE A 326 -18.64 3.80 -8.77
N ASP A 327 -18.43 2.72 -8.01
CA ASP A 327 -19.30 1.55 -7.97
C ASP A 327 -19.84 1.41 -6.55
N SER A 328 -21.14 1.62 -6.38
CA SER A 328 -21.80 1.60 -5.07
C SER A 328 -21.79 0.21 -4.43
N SER A 329 -21.73 -0.86 -5.22
CA SER A 329 -21.75 -2.24 -4.71
C SER A 329 -20.49 -2.60 -3.91
N LEU A 330 -19.39 -1.84 -4.09
CA LEU A 330 -18.16 -2.00 -3.32
C LEU A 330 -18.28 -1.53 -1.86
N TYR A 331 -19.38 -0.86 -1.51
CA TYR A 331 -19.59 -0.23 -0.21
C TYR A 331 -20.72 -0.90 0.57
N GLU A 332 -21.03 -2.15 0.26
CA GLU A 332 -21.95 -2.95 1.06
C GLU A 332 -21.23 -3.51 2.30
N PRO A 333 -21.80 -3.36 3.52
CA PRO A 333 -21.14 -3.80 4.75
C PRO A 333 -20.74 -5.27 4.74
N HIS A 334 -21.51 -6.15 4.10
CA HIS A 334 -21.24 -7.59 4.12
C HIS A 334 -19.85 -7.98 3.59
N TRP A 335 -19.22 -7.14 2.74
CA TRP A 335 -17.84 -7.34 2.28
C TRP A 335 -16.80 -7.18 3.40
N HIS A 336 -17.09 -6.40 4.43
CA HIS A 336 -16.20 -6.11 5.54
C HIS A 336 -16.66 -6.75 6.86
N LEU A 337 -17.69 -7.58 6.82
CA LEU A 337 -18.10 -8.35 7.98
C LEU A 337 -17.18 -9.57 8.15
N LEU A 338 -16.52 -9.64 9.31
CA LEU A 338 -15.63 -10.74 9.65
C LEU A 338 -16.42 -11.98 10.07
N ASP A 339 -16.10 -13.15 9.51
CA ASP A 339 -16.75 -14.43 9.83
C ASP A 339 -16.70 -14.72 11.34
N TYR A 340 -17.82 -15.10 11.94
CA TYR A 340 -17.94 -15.47 13.36
C TYR A 340 -17.05 -16.66 13.74
N LYS A 341 -16.68 -17.49 12.76
CA LYS A 341 -15.72 -18.59 12.94
C LYS A 341 -14.30 -18.10 13.20
N PHE A 342 -14.00 -16.87 12.79
CA PHE A 342 -12.72 -16.23 13.08
C PHE A 342 -12.74 -15.75 14.52
N LYS A 343 -12.26 -16.60 15.45
CA LYS A 343 -12.22 -16.30 16.88
C LYS A 343 -11.15 -15.23 17.11
N LEU A 344 -11.60 -14.01 17.42
CA LEU A 344 -10.75 -12.96 17.94
C LEU A 344 -11.18 -12.74 19.38
N LYS A 345 -10.25 -12.92 20.30
CA LYS A 345 -10.48 -12.70 21.73
C LYS A 345 -10.91 -11.24 21.93
N ASN A 346 -12.00 -11.03 22.68
CA ASN A 346 -12.57 -9.71 22.94
C ASN A 346 -12.97 -8.94 21.67
N PHE A 347 -13.48 -9.64 20.64
CA PHE A 347 -14.04 -8.99 19.47
C PHE A 347 -15.44 -9.52 19.20
N ASP A 348 -16.42 -8.86 19.82
CA ASP A 348 -17.80 -9.32 19.88
C ASP A 348 -18.55 -9.11 18.54
N VAL A 349 -19.83 -9.51 18.51
CA VAL A 349 -20.66 -9.42 17.29
C VAL A 349 -20.97 -7.96 16.93
N GLU A 350 -21.17 -7.10 17.92
CA GLU A 350 -21.48 -5.68 17.73
C GLU A 350 -20.25 -4.95 17.17
N GLU A 351 -19.08 -5.15 17.77
CA GLU A 351 -17.80 -4.56 17.34
C GLU A 351 -17.46 -4.96 15.90
N ARG A 352 -17.77 -6.18 15.47
CA ARG A 352 -17.61 -6.63 14.08
C ARG A 352 -18.53 -5.87 13.13
N LEU A 353 -19.79 -5.67 13.51
CA LEU A 353 -20.76 -4.92 12.70
C LEU A 353 -20.36 -3.44 12.61
N VAL A 354 -19.93 -2.85 13.73
CA VAL A 354 -19.42 -1.47 13.80
C VAL A 354 -18.19 -1.31 12.93
N LEU A 355 -17.18 -2.18 13.07
CA LEU A 355 -15.98 -2.20 12.23
C LEU A 355 -16.33 -2.25 10.75
N SER A 356 -17.25 -3.15 10.39
CA SER A 356 -17.70 -3.34 9.02
C SER A 356 -18.36 -2.08 8.44
N LYS A 357 -19.27 -1.45 9.18
CA LYS A 357 -19.95 -0.21 8.76
C LYS A 357 -19.00 0.99 8.72
N ALA A 358 -18.12 1.13 9.72
CA ALA A 358 -17.11 2.18 9.74
C ALA A 358 -16.13 2.06 8.56
N THR A 359 -15.71 0.83 8.22
CA THR A 359 -14.86 0.56 7.05
C THR A 359 -15.55 1.02 5.76
N VAL A 360 -16.85 0.73 5.59
CA VAL A 360 -17.64 1.20 4.45
C VAL A 360 -17.66 2.72 4.39
N ILE A 361 -18.00 3.40 5.48
CA ILE A 361 -18.11 4.86 5.55
C ILE A 361 -16.79 5.52 5.10
N HIS A 362 -15.66 5.09 5.67
CA HIS A 362 -14.32 5.57 5.33
C HIS A 362 -13.96 5.35 3.87
N ASN A 363 -14.09 4.12 3.40
CA ASN A 363 -13.65 3.76 2.06
C ASN A 363 -14.54 4.42 0.99
N ARG A 364 -15.84 4.56 1.25
CA ARG A 364 -16.79 5.27 0.38
C ARG A 364 -16.41 6.73 0.21
N PHE A 365 -16.13 7.43 1.31
CA PHE A 365 -15.69 8.81 1.23
C PHE A 365 -14.39 8.95 0.46
N ARG A 366 -13.37 8.20 0.87
CA ARG A 366 -12.03 8.27 0.29
C ARG A 366 -12.08 8.11 -1.22
N ASP A 367 -12.87 7.16 -1.69
CA ASP A 367 -13.02 6.86 -3.10
C ASP A 367 -13.92 7.88 -3.82
N SER A 368 -14.95 8.42 -3.16
CA SER A 368 -15.78 9.51 -3.71
C SER A 368 -14.98 10.82 -3.86
N ALA A 369 -14.07 11.10 -2.92
CA ALA A 369 -13.18 12.25 -2.93
C ALA A 369 -12.15 12.19 -4.07
N LEU A 370 -11.95 11.01 -4.67
CA LEU A 370 -11.06 10.82 -5.82
C LEU A 370 -11.53 11.60 -7.06
N ILE A 371 -12.84 11.83 -7.23
CA ILE A 371 -13.36 12.56 -8.39
C ILE A 371 -13.14 14.08 -8.25
N PRO A 372 -13.63 14.75 -7.20
CA PRO A 372 -13.50 16.20 -7.07
C PRO A 372 -12.05 16.65 -6.96
N THR A 373 -11.16 15.86 -6.35
CA THR A 373 -9.73 16.18 -6.30
C THR A 373 -9.01 16.07 -7.66
N SER A 374 -9.71 15.66 -8.74
CA SER A 374 -9.08 15.37 -10.04
C SER A 374 -9.03 16.61 -10.92
N PHE A 375 -7.84 17.05 -11.29
CA PHE A 375 -7.59 18.16 -12.22
C PHE A 375 -7.07 17.66 -13.57
N THR A 376 -7.45 16.43 -13.94
CA THR A 376 -7.28 15.92 -15.30
C THR A 376 -8.21 16.75 -16.20
N ASN A 377 -7.69 17.31 -17.29
CA ASN A 377 -8.41 18.16 -18.27
C ASN A 377 -8.52 19.66 -17.97
N LEU A 378 -7.61 20.25 -17.18
CA LEU A 378 -7.42 21.70 -17.17
C LEU A 378 -6.82 22.17 -18.51
N SER A 379 -7.63 22.32 -19.56
CA SER A 379 -7.30 23.19 -20.71
C SER A 379 -7.83 24.61 -20.52
N THR A 380 -8.36 24.91 -19.32
CA THR A 380 -9.03 26.15 -18.98
C THR A 380 -8.00 27.26 -18.73
N LYS A 381 -8.34 28.48 -19.18
CA LYS A 381 -7.60 29.70 -18.86
C LYS A 381 -7.40 29.83 -17.33
N PRO A 382 -6.31 30.46 -16.85
CA PRO A 382 -6.03 30.62 -15.42
C PRO A 382 -7.19 31.21 -14.61
N GLU A 383 -7.96 32.09 -15.26
CA GLU A 383 -9.11 32.80 -14.70
C GLU A 383 -10.22 31.85 -14.19
N ASN A 384 -10.36 30.65 -14.75
CA ASN A 384 -11.40 29.68 -14.36
C ASN A 384 -10.91 28.68 -13.30
N VAL A 385 -9.63 28.72 -12.92
CA VAL A 385 -9.06 27.74 -11.97
C VAL A 385 -9.60 27.99 -10.56
N ALA A 386 -9.77 29.24 -10.15
CA ALA A 386 -10.29 29.60 -8.83
C ALA A 386 -11.74 29.11 -8.65
N GLU A 387 -12.61 29.40 -9.61
CA GLU A 387 -14.00 28.94 -9.61
C GLU A 387 -14.09 27.41 -9.59
N LEU A 388 -13.28 26.73 -10.41
CA LEU A 388 -13.22 25.26 -10.41
C LEU A 388 -12.77 24.71 -9.05
N CYS A 389 -11.80 25.34 -8.39
CA CYS A 389 -11.35 24.97 -7.06
C CYS A 389 -12.48 25.11 -6.03
N LEU A 390 -13.26 26.19 -6.08
CA LEU A 390 -14.43 26.39 -5.21
C LEU A 390 -15.48 25.30 -5.43
N ILE A 391 -15.87 25.02 -6.68
CA ILE A 391 -16.83 23.96 -7.02
C ILE A 391 -16.35 22.59 -6.49
N LYS A 392 -15.05 22.30 -6.62
CA LYS A 392 -14.46 21.05 -6.12
C LYS A 392 -14.43 20.99 -4.60
N LEU A 393 -14.13 22.12 -3.95
CA LEU A 393 -14.15 22.26 -2.50
C LEU A 393 -15.56 22.06 -1.95
N ASP A 394 -16.58 22.61 -2.60
CA ASP A 394 -17.99 22.42 -2.21
C ASP A 394 -18.39 20.94 -2.31
N LYS A 395 -18.01 20.26 -3.40
CA LYS A 395 -18.24 18.81 -3.53
C LYS A 395 -17.54 17.99 -2.44
N LEU A 396 -16.30 18.34 -2.10
CA LEU A 396 -15.58 17.70 -0.99
C LEU A 396 -16.24 18.00 0.36
N SER A 397 -16.75 19.21 0.53
CA SER A 397 -17.45 19.66 1.72
C SER A 397 -18.73 18.88 1.95
N LEU A 398 -19.53 18.69 0.90
CA LEU A 398 -20.74 17.87 0.94
C LEU A 398 -20.42 16.40 1.25
N ALA A 399 -19.40 15.83 0.59
CA ALA A 399 -18.97 14.46 0.84
C ALA A 399 -18.49 14.26 2.29
N PHE A 400 -17.78 15.24 2.85
CA PHE A 400 -17.34 15.23 4.23
C PHE A 400 -18.50 15.33 5.23
N SER A 401 -19.46 16.22 5.01
CA SER A 401 -20.65 16.32 5.85
C SER A 401 -21.46 15.02 5.85
N ALA A 402 -21.59 14.35 4.70
CA ALA A 402 -22.28 13.07 4.60
C ALA A 402 -21.62 11.96 5.45
N ILE A 403 -20.28 11.91 5.52
CA ILE A 403 -19.58 11.00 6.43
C ILE A 403 -19.90 11.32 7.88
N LYS A 404 -19.82 12.60 8.25
CA LYS A 404 -20.03 13.02 9.64
C LYS A 404 -21.40 12.56 10.12
N ASN A 405 -22.42 12.75 9.28
CA ASN A 405 -23.77 12.27 9.55
C ASN A 405 -23.82 10.74 9.64
N SER A 406 -23.15 10.02 8.72
CA SER A 406 -23.08 8.55 8.77
C SER A 406 -22.44 8.03 10.07
N TYR A 407 -21.47 8.75 10.64
CA TYR A 407 -20.89 8.42 11.94
C TYR A 407 -21.84 8.71 13.09
N SER A 408 -22.53 9.86 13.07
CA SER A 408 -23.56 10.19 14.06
C SER A 408 -24.66 9.13 14.08
N GLU A 409 -25.17 8.73 12.91
CA GLU A 409 -26.13 7.63 12.77
C GLU A 409 -25.57 6.30 13.32
N LEU A 410 -24.29 6.02 13.09
CA LEU A 410 -23.66 4.81 13.60
C LEU A 410 -23.60 4.79 15.13
N ILE A 411 -23.31 5.95 15.76
CA ILE A 411 -23.32 6.11 17.23
C ILE A 411 -24.73 5.95 17.79
N GLU A 412 -25.74 6.51 17.13
CA GLU A 412 -27.14 6.35 17.53
C GLU A 412 -27.60 4.89 17.47
N ILE A 413 -27.16 4.13 16.47
CA ILE A 413 -27.50 2.70 16.33
C ILE A 413 -26.74 1.83 17.34
N TYR A 414 -25.50 2.20 17.69
CA TYR A 414 -24.61 1.41 18.56
C TYR A 414 -24.04 2.27 19.70
N PRO A 415 -24.87 2.73 20.65
CA PRO A 415 -24.43 3.63 21.71
C PRO A 415 -23.38 2.99 22.63
N ASN A 416 -23.43 1.67 22.82
CA ASN A 416 -22.44 0.93 23.62
C ASN A 416 -21.04 0.94 22.98
N SER A 417 -20.98 1.16 21.67
CA SER A 417 -19.75 1.20 20.88
C SER A 417 -19.28 2.63 20.59
N GLU A 418 -19.86 3.67 21.23
CA GLU A 418 -19.55 5.08 20.94
C GLU A 418 -18.05 5.39 21.00
N LEU A 419 -17.34 4.94 22.04
CA LEU A 419 -15.91 5.18 22.20
C LEU A 419 -15.10 4.59 21.03
N ILE A 420 -15.45 3.36 20.62
CA ILE A 420 -14.82 2.68 19.49
C ILE A 420 -15.12 3.44 18.19
N ILE A 421 -16.36 3.89 18.00
CA ILE A 421 -16.77 4.63 16.80
C ILE A 421 -16.05 5.98 16.71
N GLU A 422 -15.93 6.71 17.82
CA GLU A 422 -15.20 7.97 17.89
C GLU A 422 -13.70 7.77 17.62
N ASP A 423 -13.08 6.71 18.15
CA ASP A 423 -11.69 6.36 17.82
C ASP A 423 -11.53 6.07 16.32
N MET A 424 -12.47 5.35 15.72
CA MET A 424 -12.47 5.07 14.27
C MET A 424 -12.72 6.33 13.42
N LYS A 425 -13.47 7.30 13.93
CA LYS A 425 -13.73 8.60 13.29
C LYS A 425 -12.50 9.50 13.30
N VAL A 426 -11.65 9.43 14.35
CA VAL A 426 -10.38 10.18 14.44
C VAL A 426 -9.38 9.77 13.34
N LEU A 427 -9.47 8.54 12.83
CA LEU A 427 -8.65 8.07 11.71
C LEU A 427 -9.07 8.67 10.35
N ALA A 428 -10.17 9.42 10.28
CA ALA A 428 -10.50 10.25 9.12
C ALA A 428 -9.63 11.51 9.18
N PRO A 429 -9.07 12.02 8.07
CA PRO A 429 -8.42 13.32 8.09
C PRO A 429 -9.43 14.35 8.60
N LYS A 430 -9.24 14.81 9.84
CA LYS A 430 -10.08 15.83 10.46
C LYS A 430 -9.95 17.10 9.62
N ARG A 431 -11.10 17.68 9.24
CA ARG A 431 -11.14 18.97 8.54
C ARG A 431 -10.43 20.03 9.38
N SER A 432 -9.42 20.67 8.81
CA SER A 432 -9.18 22.10 8.96
C SER A 432 -10.41 22.81 8.35
N ASN A 433 -11.21 23.50 9.17
CA ASN A 433 -12.31 24.32 8.68
C ASN A 433 -11.79 25.66 8.16
#